data_AF-A0A941UMW1-F1
#
_entry.id   AF-A0A941UMW1-F1
#
_cell.length_a   1.000
_cell.length_b   1.000
_cell.length_c   1.000
_cell.angle_alpha   90.00
_cell.angle_beta   90.00
_cell.angle_gamma   90.00
#
_symmetry.space_group_name_H-M   'P 1'
#
loop_
_entity.id
_entity.type
_entity.pdbx_description
1 polymer ?
#
loop_
_entity_poly.entity_id
_entity_poly.type
_entity_poly.pdbx_seq_one_letter_code
_entity_poly.pdbx_strand_id
1 'polypeptide(L)'
;MIEIVSATRLSASEFAAKSALGLSLNRLAFDGRLKASLAFANRTGLPAIYNSRIVAPGGPEILVFVHDDVWIDDHFFANRVIEGLQHFDLIGVAGNRRRVPGQPGWPFVDSNFTW
;
A
#
# COMPACT_ATOMS: atom_id res chain seq x y z
N MET A 1 -3.51 -6.48 13.86
CA MET A 1 -3.59 -5.04 13.47
C MET A 1 -2.70 -4.80 12.25
N ILE A 2 -3.16 -4.06 11.23
CA ILE A 2 -2.40 -3.86 9.97
C ILE A 2 -1.80 -2.45 9.95
N GLU A 3 -0.49 -2.37 9.75
CA GLU A 3 0.20 -1.10 9.55
C GLU A 3 0.55 -0.89 8.07
N ILE A 4 0.03 0.18 7.50
CA ILE A 4 0.37 0.65 6.16
C ILE A 4 1.52 1.64 6.29
N VAL A 5 2.69 1.25 5.78
CA VAL A 5 3.92 2.05 5.84
C VAL A 5 4.15 2.69 4.49
N SER A 6 4.29 4.02 4.49
CA SER A 6 4.61 4.78 3.27
C SER A 6 5.55 5.94 3.57
N ALA A 7 6.21 6.42 2.53
CA ALA A 7 7.03 7.60 2.59
C ALA A 7 6.77 8.44 1.34
N THR A 8 6.62 9.75 1.54
CA THR A 8 6.27 10.67 0.47
C THR A 8 7.17 11.91 0.54
N ARG A 9 7.44 12.51 -0.62
CA ARG A 9 8.10 13.82 -0.68
C ARG A 9 7.18 14.97 -0.31
N LEU A 10 5.86 14.73 -0.29
CA LEU A 10 4.81 15.70 0.02
C LEU A 10 4.78 16.05 1.51
N SER A 11 4.27 17.23 1.84
CA SER A 11 3.84 17.53 3.21
C SER A 11 2.61 16.69 3.60
N ALA A 12 2.27 16.65 4.89
CA ALA A 12 1.10 15.90 5.37
C ALA A 12 -0.22 16.39 4.74
N SER A 13 -0.40 17.71 4.62
CA SER A 13 -1.58 18.31 4.01
C SER A 13 -1.66 18.01 2.52
N GLU A 14 -0.54 18.09 1.81
CA GLU A 14 -0.49 17.75 0.38
C GLU A 14 -0.71 16.27 0.13
N PHE A 15 -0.14 15.39 0.96
CA PHE A 15 -0.39 13.96 0.88
C PHE A 15 -1.88 13.66 1.02
N ALA A 16 -2.53 14.20 2.05
CA ALA A 16 -3.95 13.98 2.30
C ALA A 16 -4.84 14.50 1.16
N ALA A 17 -4.46 15.62 0.54
CA ALA A 17 -5.27 16.27 -0.49
C ALA A 17 -5.00 15.77 -1.93
N LYS A 18 -3.79 15.27 -2.22
CA LYS A 18 -3.33 15.07 -3.61
C LYS A 18 -2.83 13.67 -3.91
N SER A 19 -2.31 12.94 -2.92
CA SER A 19 -1.72 11.62 -3.19
C SER A 19 -2.81 10.55 -3.35
N ALA A 20 -2.57 9.58 -4.23
CA ALA A 20 -3.51 8.48 -4.44
C ALA A 20 -3.68 7.66 -3.15
N LEU A 21 -2.59 7.43 -2.43
CA LEU A 21 -2.62 6.71 -1.16
C LEU A 21 -3.37 7.50 -0.09
N GLY A 22 -3.09 8.80 0.07
CA GLY A 22 -3.75 9.64 1.07
C GLY A 22 -5.26 9.75 0.87
N LEU A 23 -5.70 9.92 -0.37
CA LEU A 23 -7.12 9.96 -0.71
C LEU A 23 -7.82 8.62 -0.45
N SER A 24 -7.20 7.50 -0.84
CA SER A 24 -7.78 6.17 -0.62
C SER A 24 -7.76 5.76 0.87
N LEU A 25 -6.72 6.13 1.63
CA LEU A 25 -6.69 5.93 3.09
C LEU A 25 -7.80 6.70 3.80
N ASN A 26 -8.09 7.94 3.39
CA ASN A 26 -9.21 8.69 3.94
C ASN A 26 -10.55 7.99 3.70
N ARG A 27 -10.75 7.43 2.51
CA ARG A 27 -11.93 6.60 2.19
C ARG A 27 -12.01 5.34 3.06
N LEU A 28 -10.87 4.77 3.44
CA LEU A 28 -10.76 3.56 4.26
C LEU A 28 -10.71 3.84 5.77
N ALA A 29 -10.82 5.09 6.20
CA ALA A 29 -10.70 5.48 7.62
C ALA A 29 -11.78 4.87 8.53
N PHE A 30 -12.86 4.32 7.95
CA PHE A 30 -13.88 3.57 8.68
C PHE A 30 -13.36 2.24 9.25
N ASP A 31 -12.29 1.67 8.68
CA ASP A 31 -11.73 0.39 9.13
C ASP A 31 -10.64 0.60 10.19
N GLY A 32 -11.02 0.48 11.46
CA GLY A 32 -10.12 0.66 12.61
C GLY A 32 -8.97 -0.35 12.70
N ARG A 33 -8.92 -1.38 11.84
CA ARG A 33 -7.79 -2.32 11.77
C ARG A 33 -6.58 -1.75 11.03
N LEU A 34 -6.79 -0.71 10.20
CA LEU A 34 -5.76 -0.07 9.39
C LEU A 34 -5.15 1.11 10.14
N LYS A 35 -3.82 1.12 10.28
CA LYS A 35 -3.05 2.25 10.79
C LYS A 35 -2.02 2.69 9.78
N ALA A 36 -2.00 3.98 9.46
CA ALA A 36 -1.02 4.54 8.55
C ALA A 36 0.20 5.07 9.31
N SER A 37 1.38 4.61 8.93
CA SER A 37 2.67 5.12 9.38
C SER A 37 3.39 5.78 8.21
N LEU A 38 3.37 7.11 8.21
CA LEU A 38 3.72 7.94 7.06
C LEU A 38 4.92 8.82 7.36
N ALA A 39 5.95 8.72 6.54
CA ALA A 39 7.08 9.65 6.54
C ALA A 39 6.85 10.76 5.51
N PHE A 40 6.48 11.95 5.97
CA PHE A 40 6.26 13.13 5.13
C PHE A 40 7.55 13.88 4.84
N ALA A 41 7.52 14.71 3.79
CA ALA A 41 8.64 15.51 3.32
C ALA A 41 9.95 14.72 3.20
N ASN A 42 9.83 13.42 2.91
CA ASN A 42 10.92 12.48 3.03
C ASN A 42 12.05 12.81 2.03
N ARG A 43 13.28 12.73 2.53
CA ARG A 43 14.53 12.85 1.74
C ARG A 43 15.46 11.66 1.94
N THR A 44 15.04 10.67 2.74
CA THR A 44 15.79 9.44 3.00
C THR A 44 15.37 8.32 2.06
N GLY A 45 16.23 7.31 1.88
CA GLY A 45 15.89 6.13 1.09
C GLY A 45 14.80 5.29 1.75
N LEU A 46 13.88 4.75 0.95
CA LEU A 46 12.82 3.84 1.44
C LEU A 46 13.33 2.68 2.30
N PRO A 47 14.49 2.05 2.02
CA PRO A 47 15.00 0.98 2.88
C PRO A 47 15.20 1.39 4.34
N ALA A 48 15.65 2.63 4.59
CA ALA A 48 15.84 3.12 5.96
C ALA A 48 14.50 3.19 6.71
N ILE A 49 13.44 3.65 6.04
CA ILE A 49 12.10 3.79 6.61
C ILE A 49 11.48 2.41 6.82
N TYR A 50 11.47 1.56 5.79
CA TYR A 50 10.82 0.26 5.85
C TYR A 50 11.51 -0.68 6.85
N ASN A 51 12.84 -0.74 6.84
CA ASN A 51 13.58 -1.57 7.81
C ASN A 51 13.37 -1.08 9.25
N SER A 52 13.23 0.23 9.47
CA SER A 52 12.93 0.75 10.82
C SER A 52 11.59 0.26 11.37
N ARG A 53 10.60 0.01 10.50
CA ARG A 53 9.30 -0.55 10.90
C ARG A 53 9.38 -2.06 11.12
N ILE A 54 10.16 -2.78 10.31
CA ILE A 54 10.37 -4.22 10.48
C ILE A 54 10.97 -4.54 11.86
N VAL A 55 11.95 -3.75 12.30
CA VAL A 55 12.66 -3.99 13.57
C VAL A 55 12.02 -3.31 14.79
N ALA A 56 10.87 -2.64 14.62
CA ALA A 56 10.24 -1.90 15.69
C ALA A 56 9.73 -2.84 16.81
N PRO A 57 10.12 -2.63 18.09
CA PRO A 57 9.66 -3.47 19.20
C PRO A 57 8.16 -3.29 19.43
N GLY A 58 7.45 -4.39 19.74
CA GLY A 58 5.98 -4.37 19.81
C GLY A 58 5.32 -4.05 18.47
N GLY A 59 6.00 -4.39 17.38
CA GLY A 59 5.57 -4.12 16.01
C GLY A 59 4.20 -4.75 15.67
N PRO A 60 3.54 -4.25 14.62
CA PRO A 60 2.27 -4.78 14.17
C PRO A 60 2.41 -6.22 13.68
N GLU A 61 1.35 -7.02 13.82
CA GLU A 61 1.30 -8.38 13.31
C GLU A 61 1.45 -8.44 11.78
N ILE A 62 1.05 -7.36 11.08
CA ILE A 62 1.05 -7.29 9.62
C ILE A 62 1.58 -5.92 9.17
N LEU A 63 2.58 -5.94 8.29
CA LEU A 63 3.16 -4.76 7.64
C LEU A 63 2.79 -4.74 6.15
N VAL A 64 2.38 -3.58 5.67
CA VAL A 64 2.03 -3.34 4.26
C VAL A 64 2.85 -2.16 3.75
N PHE A 65 3.85 -2.43 2.91
CA PHE A 65 4.68 -1.38 2.29
C PHE A 65 4.04 -0.91 0.99
N VAL A 66 3.68 0.37 0.92
CA VAL A 66 2.95 0.95 -0.22
C VAL A 66 3.52 2.31 -0.58
N HIS A 67 3.67 2.58 -1.88
CA HIS A 67 4.07 3.89 -2.39
C HIS A 67 2.91 4.90 -2.31
N ASP A 68 3.23 6.19 -2.23
CA ASP A 68 2.24 7.25 -2.11
C ASP A 68 1.39 7.47 -3.37
N ASP A 69 1.85 6.98 -4.51
CA ASP A 69 1.16 7.01 -5.81
C ASP A 69 0.23 5.81 -6.06
N VAL A 70 0.08 4.91 -5.08
CA VAL A 70 -0.83 3.76 -5.17
C VAL A 70 -2.21 4.09 -4.62
N TRP A 71 -3.27 3.76 -5.38
CA TRP A 71 -4.65 3.81 -4.93
C TRP A 71 -5.11 2.44 -4.42
N ILE A 72 -5.57 2.36 -3.18
CA ILE A 72 -6.18 1.14 -2.64
C ILE A 72 -7.68 1.16 -2.96
N ASP A 73 -8.11 0.33 -3.93
CA ASP A 73 -9.48 0.38 -4.42
C ASP A 73 -10.51 -0.42 -3.59
N ASP A 74 -10.10 -1.56 -3.04
CA ASP A 74 -11.00 -2.47 -2.34
C ASP A 74 -11.37 -1.96 -0.93
N HIS A 75 -12.66 -1.87 -0.62
CA HIS A 75 -13.16 -1.50 0.71
C HIS A 75 -12.90 -2.59 1.76
N PHE A 76 -12.72 -3.84 1.33
CA PHE A 76 -12.39 -4.99 2.19
C PHE A 76 -10.88 -5.24 2.25
N PHE A 77 -10.06 -4.24 1.98
CA PHE A 77 -8.59 -4.36 1.91
C PHE A 77 -7.99 -5.13 3.09
N ALA A 78 -8.37 -4.80 4.33
CA ALA A 78 -7.88 -5.50 5.51
C ALA A 78 -8.21 -7.00 5.50
N ASN A 79 -9.43 -7.37 5.07
CA ASN A 79 -9.83 -8.77 4.94
C ASN A 79 -8.97 -9.48 3.89
N ARG A 80 -8.78 -8.87 2.72
CA ARG A 80 -7.99 -9.47 1.63
C ARG A 80 -6.54 -9.70 2.05
N VAL A 81 -5.94 -8.76 2.77
CA VAL A 81 -4.58 -8.90 3.31
C VAL A 81 -4.50 -10.04 4.33
N ILE A 82 -5.45 -10.10 5.28
CA ILE A 82 -5.49 -11.16 6.29
C ILE A 82 -5.70 -12.54 5.63
N GLU A 83 -6.64 -12.65 4.71
CA GLU A 83 -6.90 -13.90 3.96
C GLU A 83 -5.67 -14.36 3.17
N GLY A 84 -4.98 -13.46 2.49
CA GLY A 84 -3.74 -13.81 1.78
C GLY A 84 -2.65 -14.32 2.73
N LEU A 85 -2.50 -13.67 3.88
CA LEU A 85 -1.47 -14.04 4.87
C LEU A 85 -1.81 -15.31 5.69
N GLN A 86 -3.05 -15.82 5.60
CA GLN A 86 -3.39 -17.15 6.12
C GLN A 86 -2.78 -18.27 5.27
N HIS A 87 -2.41 -17.99 4.02
CA HIS A 87 -1.88 -18.96 3.07
C HIS A 87 -0.41 -18.75 2.72
N PHE A 88 0.09 -17.52 2.85
CA PHE A 88 1.46 -17.15 2.49
C PHE A 88 2.08 -16.27 3.56
N ASP A 89 3.37 -16.43 3.83
CA ASP A 89 4.09 -15.55 4.77
C ASP A 89 4.29 -14.14 4.20
N LEU A 90 4.29 -14.01 2.87
CA LEU A 90 4.46 -12.76 2.15
C LEU A 90 3.58 -12.74 0.89
N ILE A 91 2.84 -11.66 0.73
CA ILE A 91 2.04 -11.36 -0.45
C ILE A 91 2.50 -10.04 -1.05
N GLY A 92 2.41 -9.90 -2.37
CA GLY A 92 2.87 -8.71 -3.05
C GLY A 92 2.37 -8.60 -4.48
N VAL A 93 2.33 -7.38 -4.96
CA VAL A 93 1.96 -7.03 -6.33
C VAL A 93 3.10 -6.20 -6.90
N ALA A 94 3.64 -6.60 -8.05
CA ALA A 94 4.56 -5.75 -8.79
C ALA A 94 3.74 -4.79 -9.67
N GLY A 95 4.13 -3.52 -9.74
CA GLY A 95 3.50 -2.60 -10.67
C GLY A 95 3.90 -2.90 -12.12
N ASN A 96 3.05 -2.54 -13.07
CA ASN A 96 3.38 -2.53 -14.49
C ASN A 96 3.44 -1.09 -15.00
N ARG A 97 4.49 -0.74 -15.75
CA ARG A 97 4.64 0.59 -16.36
C ARG A 97 3.80 0.75 -17.64
N ARG A 98 3.28 -0.34 -18.18
CA ARG A 98 2.49 -0.39 -19.40
C ARG A 98 1.01 -0.50 -19.04
N ARG A 99 0.21 0.45 -19.52
CA ARG A 99 -1.26 0.36 -19.51
C ARG A 99 -1.77 0.09 -20.92
N VAL A 100 -2.52 -0.99 -21.14
CA VAL A 100 -3.15 -1.30 -22.43
C VAL A 100 -4.69 -1.25 -22.33
N PRO A 101 -5.40 -0.89 -23.41
CA PRO A 101 -6.86 -0.93 -23.43
C PRO A 101 -7.38 -2.34 -23.11
N GLY A 102 -8.36 -2.44 -22.22
CA GLY A 102 -8.97 -3.73 -21.86
C GLY A 102 -8.15 -4.63 -20.91
N GLN A 103 -7.05 -4.13 -20.32
CA GLN A 103 -6.28 -4.90 -19.34
C GLN A 103 -7.14 -5.29 -18.13
N PRO A 104 -7.22 -6.58 -17.75
CA PRO A 104 -8.00 -7.00 -16.59
C PRO A 104 -7.22 -6.88 -15.27
N GLY A 105 -5.90 -6.71 -15.32
CA GLY A 105 -5.04 -6.57 -14.15
C GLY A 105 -3.63 -6.11 -14.52
N TRP A 106 -2.80 -5.81 -13.50
CA TRP A 106 -1.42 -5.37 -13.71
C TRP A 106 -0.53 -6.33 -14.53
N PRO A 107 -0.66 -7.67 -14.43
CA PRO A 107 0.24 -8.58 -15.12
C PRO A 107 -0.33 -9.01 -16.49
N PHE A 108 -1.53 -8.57 -16.87
CA PHE A 108 -2.25 -9.13 -18.01
C PHE A 108 -2.50 -8.09 -19.10
N VAL A 109 -2.17 -8.42 -20.36
CA VAL A 109 -2.35 -7.52 -21.50
C VAL A 109 -3.74 -7.58 -22.12
N ASP A 110 -4.53 -8.62 -21.83
CA ASP A 110 -5.87 -8.81 -22.36
C ASP A 110 -6.76 -9.65 -21.41
N SER A 111 -8.04 -9.78 -21.74
CA SER A 111 -9.03 -10.56 -20.99
C SER A 111 -8.81 -12.09 -21.05
N ASN A 112 -7.83 -12.57 -21.82
CA ASN A 112 -7.43 -13.98 -21.82
C ASN A 112 -6.36 -14.27 -20.76
N PHE A 113 -6.01 -13.28 -19.93
CA PHE A 113 -4.96 -13.37 -18.92
C PHE A 113 -3.57 -13.65 -19.51
N THR A 114 -3.30 -13.12 -20.71
CA THR A 114 -1.96 -13.18 -21.34
C THR A 114 -0.98 -12.31 -20.54
N TRP A 115 0.15 -12.89 -20.10
CA TRP A 115 1.22 -12.19 -19.36
C TRP A 115 2.08 -11.27 -20.26
#